data_AF-A0A7V3FM15-F1
#
_entry.id   AF-A0A7V3FM15-F1
#
_cell.length_a   1.000
_cell.length_b   1.000
_cell.length_c   1.000
_cell.angle_alpha   90.00
_cell.angle_beta   90.00
_cell.angle_gamma   90.00
#
_symmetry.space_group_name_H-M   'P 1'
#
loop_
_entity.id
_entity.type
_entity.pdbx_description
1 polymer ?
#
loop_
_entity_poly.entity_id
_entity_poly.type
_entity_poly.pdbx_seq_one_letter_code
_entity_poly.pdbx_strand_id
1 'polypeptide(L)'
;MAQTVSLSEKVNALAAKDWRKVAPPALPSGEPRFWNFQSSPPLPCAWPAQGSGKICYYLYAQATDPRLADGVRVAAPWAKAVADLRLPSPDPRIELLGMRLEELGIQGYRPLSGGELAIVKTGDAAKRGLEAWVAGRPGLSPGSLAEIKTYYCQWKRNNGVIAAALAPQQAEFFAWLACGD
;
A
#
# COMPACT_ATOMS: atom_id res chain seq x y z
N MET A 1 -10.89 28.31 -1.63
CA MET A 1 -11.02 27.08 -0.82
C MET A 1 -9.67 26.39 -0.83
N ALA A 2 -9.01 26.22 0.33
CA ALA A 2 -7.74 25.51 0.38
C ALA A 2 -7.98 24.02 0.08
N GLN A 3 -7.27 23.45 -0.88
CA GLN A 3 -7.32 22.01 -1.13
C GLN A 3 -6.72 21.29 0.08
N THR A 4 -7.51 20.44 0.73
CA THR A 4 -7.02 19.57 1.79
C THR A 4 -6.17 18.47 1.17
N VAL A 5 -4.86 18.48 1.44
CA VAL A 5 -3.94 17.43 1.01
C VAL A 5 -4.33 16.09 1.65
N SER A 6 -4.52 15.06 0.83
CA SER A 6 -4.86 13.71 1.28
C SER A 6 -3.73 13.09 2.11
N LEU A 7 -4.08 12.11 2.95
CA LEU A 7 -3.09 11.41 3.76
C LEU A 7 -2.06 10.67 2.88
N SER A 8 -2.48 10.07 1.77
CA SER A 8 -1.59 9.44 0.79
C SER A 8 -0.59 10.42 0.18
N GLU A 9 -1.00 11.66 -0.10
CA GLU A 9 -0.09 12.69 -0.63
C GLU A 9 0.95 13.10 0.43
N LYS A 10 0.55 13.27 1.70
CA LYS A 10 1.48 13.52 2.80
C LYS A 10 2.49 12.39 2.94
N VAL A 11 2.02 11.14 2.92
CA VAL A 11 2.89 9.95 2.98
C VAL A 11 3.88 9.92 1.82
N ASN A 12 3.41 10.14 0.58
CA ASN A 12 4.29 10.13 -0.58
C ASN A 12 5.33 11.27 -0.55
N ALA A 13 4.97 12.45 -0.04
CA ALA A 13 5.92 13.55 0.14
C ALA A 13 7.02 13.21 1.15
N LEU A 14 6.66 12.59 2.28
CA LEU A 14 7.64 12.10 3.27
C LEU A 14 8.50 10.98 2.70
N ALA A 15 7.89 10.02 2.01
CA ALA A 15 8.59 8.91 1.37
C ALA A 15 9.62 9.41 0.36
N ALA A 16 9.28 10.40 -0.48
CA ALA A 16 10.20 10.98 -1.47
C ALA A 16 11.44 11.61 -0.83
N LYS A 17 11.29 12.21 0.37
CA LYS A 17 12.41 12.78 1.13
C LYS A 17 13.35 11.70 1.66
N ASP A 18 12.79 10.63 2.22
CA ASP A 18 13.58 9.57 2.85
C ASP A 18 14.10 8.51 1.86
N TRP A 19 13.44 8.34 0.72
CA TRP A 19 13.83 7.41 -0.35
C TRP A 19 15.29 7.58 -0.78
N ARG A 20 15.79 8.82 -0.81
CA ARG A 20 17.18 9.14 -1.18
C ARG A 20 18.22 8.51 -0.25
N LYS A 21 17.81 8.07 0.95
CA LYS A 21 18.66 7.42 1.95
C LYS A 21 18.69 5.90 1.82
N VAL A 22 17.83 5.32 0.99
CA VAL A 22 17.71 3.87 0.81
C VAL A 22 18.63 3.44 -0.33
N ALA A 23 19.55 2.53 -0.01
CA ALA A 23 20.42 1.93 -1.01
C ALA A 23 19.64 0.90 -1.86
N PRO A 24 19.90 0.83 -3.18
CA PRO A 24 19.36 -0.25 -4.01
C PRO A 24 19.87 -1.62 -3.54
N PRO A 25 19.29 -2.74 -4.02
CA PRO A 25 19.81 -4.07 -3.73
C PRO A 25 21.25 -4.19 -4.25
N ALA A 26 22.04 -5.06 -3.62
CA ALA A 26 23.35 -5.42 -4.16
C ALA A 26 23.13 -6.24 -5.44
N LEU A 27 23.50 -5.67 -6.59
CA LEU A 27 23.39 -6.34 -7.88
C LEU A 27 24.76 -6.84 -8.33
N PRO A 28 24.83 -7.98 -9.05
CA PRO A 28 25.99 -8.30 -9.87
C PRO A 28 26.30 -7.11 -10.79
N SER A 29 27.58 -6.76 -10.93
CA SER A 29 28.01 -5.55 -11.63
C SER A 29 27.47 -5.49 -13.07
N GLY A 30 26.82 -4.38 -13.43
CA GLY A 30 26.49 -4.04 -14.82
C GLY A 30 25.01 -4.08 -15.21
N GLU A 31 24.09 -4.42 -14.32
CA GLU A 31 22.66 -4.53 -14.66
C GLU A 31 21.88 -3.23 -14.39
N PRO A 32 21.37 -2.53 -15.42
CA PRO A 32 20.56 -1.33 -15.20
C PRO A 32 19.20 -1.70 -14.62
N ARG A 33 18.93 -1.25 -13.38
CA ARG A 33 17.62 -1.30 -12.73
C ARG A 33 17.31 0.06 -12.14
N PHE A 34 16.16 0.61 -12.50
CA PHE A 34 15.74 1.94 -12.05
C PHE A 34 14.68 1.81 -10.96
N TRP A 35 15.11 1.85 -9.70
CA TRP A 35 14.25 1.70 -8.53
C TRP A 35 13.50 3.00 -8.23
N ASN A 36 12.19 2.88 -8.03
CA ASN A 36 11.31 3.95 -7.56
C ASN A 36 10.51 3.45 -6.36
N PHE A 37 10.32 4.31 -5.37
CA PHE A 37 9.47 3.95 -4.24
C PHE A 37 7.99 3.87 -4.67
N GLN A 38 7.25 3.04 -3.95
CA GLN A 38 5.81 2.89 -4.07
C GLN A 38 5.22 2.82 -2.65
N SER A 39 3.93 3.12 -2.53
CA SER A 39 3.18 2.95 -1.28
C SER A 39 2.07 1.93 -1.46
N SER A 40 1.84 1.09 -0.45
CA SER A 40 0.60 0.33 -0.37
C SER A 40 -0.59 1.29 -0.24
N PRO A 41 -1.83 0.84 -0.51
CA PRO A 41 -3.00 1.50 0.04
C PRO A 41 -2.91 1.57 1.57
N PRO A 42 -3.71 2.45 2.22
CA PRO A 42 -3.82 2.45 3.68
C PRO A 42 -4.25 1.07 4.19
N LEU A 43 -3.59 0.57 5.22
CA LEU A 43 -3.93 -0.68 5.89
C LEU A 43 -4.12 -0.39 7.38
N PRO A 44 -4.94 -1.15 8.12
CA PRO A 44 -4.96 -1.04 9.57
C PRO A 44 -3.56 -1.35 10.13
N CYS A 45 -3.05 -0.51 11.04
CA CYS A 45 -1.78 -0.80 11.71
C CYS A 45 -1.89 -1.94 12.72
N ALA A 46 -3.11 -2.20 13.19
CA ALA A 46 -3.45 -3.23 14.16
C ALA A 46 -4.83 -3.77 13.84
N TRP A 47 -5.08 -4.98 14.30
CA TRP A 47 -6.39 -5.62 14.24
C TRP A 47 -6.86 -5.96 15.66
N PRO A 48 -8.17 -5.82 15.97
CA PRO A 48 -9.26 -5.33 15.11
C PRO A 48 -9.07 -3.87 14.69
N ALA A 49 -9.42 -3.57 13.44
CA ALA A 49 -9.18 -2.25 12.84
C ALA A 49 -10.03 -1.14 13.45
N GLN A 50 -11.30 -1.44 13.77
CA GLN A 50 -12.29 -0.46 14.20
C GLN A 50 -11.91 0.20 15.53
N GLY A 51 -11.80 1.52 15.53
CA GLY A 51 -11.49 2.31 16.72
C GLY A 51 -10.01 2.26 17.15
N SER A 52 -9.16 1.48 16.47
CA SER A 52 -7.71 1.50 16.71
C SER A 52 -7.10 2.87 16.44
N GLY A 53 -7.72 3.64 15.53
CA GLY A 53 -7.29 4.99 15.16
C GLY A 53 -6.01 5.06 14.36
N LYS A 54 -5.35 3.93 14.03
CA LYS A 54 -4.04 3.93 13.37
C LYS A 54 -4.08 3.28 12.00
N ILE A 55 -3.66 4.04 10.99
CA ILE A 55 -3.52 3.58 9.61
C ILE A 55 -2.04 3.56 9.21
N CYS A 56 -1.68 2.55 8.44
CA CYS A 56 -0.32 2.24 8.03
C CYS A 56 -0.23 2.23 6.51
N TYR A 57 0.85 2.77 5.96
CA TYR A 57 1.25 2.60 4.57
C TYR A 57 2.61 1.91 4.56
N TYR A 58 2.73 0.82 3.83
CA TYR A 58 4.03 0.16 3.64
C TYR A 58 4.70 0.77 2.42
N LEU A 59 5.89 1.30 2.64
CA LEU A 59 6.71 1.94 1.61
C LEU A 59 7.69 0.91 1.09
N TYR A 60 7.52 0.53 -0.16
CA TYR A 60 8.33 -0.47 -0.84
C TYR A 60 8.92 0.15 -2.11
N ALA A 61 9.51 -0.67 -2.98
CA ALA A 61 10.03 -0.19 -4.24
C ALA A 61 9.74 -1.14 -5.38
N GLN A 62 9.67 -0.58 -6.57
CA GLN A 62 9.63 -1.31 -7.82
C GLN A 62 10.77 -0.85 -8.73
N ALA A 63 11.32 -1.75 -9.52
CA ALA A 63 12.30 -1.41 -10.54
C ALA A 63 11.81 -1.79 -11.94
N THR A 64 11.99 -0.84 -12.86
CA THR A 64 12.00 -1.13 -14.29
C THR A 64 13.29 -1.89 -14.61
N ASP A 65 13.15 -3.07 -15.21
CA ASP A 65 14.25 -3.87 -15.74
C ASP A 65 14.00 -4.07 -17.25
N PRO A 66 14.88 -3.56 -18.13
CA PRO A 66 14.72 -3.68 -19.59
C PRO A 66 14.62 -5.12 -20.11
N ARG A 67 14.96 -6.13 -19.29
CA ARG A 67 14.86 -7.54 -19.65
C ARG A 67 13.48 -8.15 -19.36
N LEU A 68 12.61 -7.42 -18.68
CA LEU A 68 11.24 -7.84 -18.40
C LEU A 68 10.30 -7.17 -19.42
N ALA A 69 9.59 -7.97 -20.20
CA ALA A 69 8.60 -7.46 -21.15
C ALA A 69 7.35 -6.94 -20.43
N ASP A 70 6.77 -7.75 -19.54
CA ASP A 70 5.48 -7.46 -18.89
C ASP A 70 5.58 -7.61 -17.36
N GLY A 71 6.48 -6.86 -16.73
CA GLY A 71 6.58 -6.86 -15.28
C GLY A 71 7.61 -5.91 -14.71
N VAL A 72 7.64 -5.86 -13.38
CA VAL A 72 8.61 -5.10 -12.59
C VAL A 72 9.23 -5.98 -11.53
N ARG A 73 10.44 -5.64 -11.13
CA ARG A 73 11.01 -6.18 -9.89
C ARG A 73 10.38 -5.47 -8.72
N VAL A 74 10.10 -6.20 -7.64
CA VAL A 74 9.51 -5.67 -6.41
C VAL A 74 10.48 -5.92 -5.28
N ALA A 75 10.69 -4.90 -4.44
CA ALA A 75 11.44 -5.02 -3.21
C ALA A 75 10.52 -5.05 -1.99
N ALA A 76 11.04 -5.57 -0.87
CA ALA A 76 10.39 -5.56 0.42
C ALA A 76 10.14 -4.12 0.89
N PRO A 77 9.19 -3.91 1.82
CA PRO A 77 9.02 -2.63 2.47
C PRO A 77 10.33 -2.15 3.13
N TRP A 78 10.80 -0.97 2.75
CA TRP A 78 11.95 -0.32 3.37
C TRP A 78 11.52 0.59 4.54
N ALA A 79 10.24 0.98 4.59
CA ALA A 79 9.66 1.73 5.68
C ALA A 79 8.15 1.49 5.82
N LYS A 80 7.61 2.00 6.93
CA LYS A 80 6.18 2.03 7.24
C LYS A 80 5.80 3.44 7.68
N ALA A 81 4.82 4.05 7.04
CA ALA A 81 4.26 5.34 7.46
C ALA A 81 3.05 5.09 8.35
N VAL A 82 3.02 5.67 9.56
CA VAL A 82 1.93 5.49 10.54
C VAL A 82 1.25 6.83 10.80
N ALA A 83 -0.08 6.88 10.69
CA ALA A 83 -0.86 8.07 11.04
C ALA A 83 -1.97 7.76 12.05
N ASP A 84 -2.19 8.69 12.98
CA ASP A 84 -3.29 8.63 13.95
C ASP A 84 -4.51 9.42 13.43
N LEU A 85 -5.53 8.69 13.00
CA LEU A 85 -6.77 9.20 12.44
C LEU A 85 -7.73 9.80 13.48
N ARG A 86 -7.39 9.71 14.77
CA ARG A 86 -8.14 10.39 15.84
C ARG A 86 -7.76 11.87 15.93
N LEU A 87 -6.64 12.27 15.32
CA LEU A 87 -6.20 13.65 15.26
C LEU A 87 -6.96 14.42 14.16
N PRO A 88 -7.31 15.71 14.37
CA PRO A 88 -7.98 16.52 13.35
C PRO A 88 -7.17 16.70 12.05
N SER A 89 -5.84 16.70 12.16
CA SER A 89 -4.90 16.70 11.03
C SER A 89 -3.87 15.60 11.26
N PRO A 90 -4.14 14.36 10.80
CA PRO A 90 -3.19 13.27 10.93
C PRO A 90 -1.89 13.63 10.20
N ASP A 91 -0.77 13.51 10.93
CA ASP A 91 0.57 13.70 10.40
C ASP A 91 1.31 12.36 10.40
N PRO A 92 1.56 11.74 9.23
CA PRO A 92 2.19 10.45 9.16
C PRO A 92 3.65 10.50 9.63
N ARG A 93 4.09 9.48 10.36
CA ARG A 93 5.49 9.30 10.75
C ARG A 93 6.10 8.11 10.03
N ILE A 94 7.31 8.28 9.51
CA ILE A 94 8.06 7.22 8.84
C ILE A 94 8.86 6.42 9.86
N GLU A 95 8.60 5.12 9.92
CA GLU A 95 9.39 4.13 10.63
C GLU A 95 10.23 3.36 9.59
N LEU A 96 11.55 3.52 9.62
CA LEU A 96 12.45 2.77 8.73
C LEU A 96 12.48 1.29 9.15
N LEU A 97 12.32 0.40 8.18
CA LEU A 97 12.44 -1.05 8.35
C LEU A 97 13.81 -1.55 7.88
N GLY A 98 14.41 -0.87 6.91
CA GLY A 98 15.75 -1.16 6.40
C GLY A 98 16.30 -0.02 5.55
N MET A 99 17.63 0.10 5.49
CA MET A 99 18.31 1.12 4.67
C MET A 99 18.81 0.58 3.33
N ARG A 100 18.56 -0.70 3.04
CA ARG A 100 18.89 -1.35 1.78
C ARG A 100 17.68 -2.11 1.30
N LEU A 101 17.36 -1.99 0.01
CA LEU A 101 16.30 -2.76 -0.61
C LEU A 101 16.67 -4.25 -0.64
N GLU A 102 15.68 -5.06 -0.29
CA GLU A 102 15.70 -6.52 -0.47
C GLU A 102 14.74 -6.86 -1.61
N GLU A 103 15.23 -7.45 -2.69
CA GLU A 103 14.38 -7.84 -3.82
C GLU A 103 13.58 -9.09 -3.48
N LEU A 104 12.25 -9.02 -3.63
CA LEU A 104 11.33 -10.12 -3.38
C LEU A 104 11.10 -10.98 -4.61
N GLY A 105 11.10 -10.38 -5.81
CA GLY A 105 10.83 -11.08 -7.06
C GLY A 105 10.24 -10.19 -8.14
N ILE A 106 9.56 -10.81 -9.10
CA ILE A 106 8.96 -10.14 -10.26
C ILE A 106 7.44 -10.14 -10.11
N GLN A 107 6.84 -8.94 -10.21
CA GLN A 107 5.40 -8.76 -10.36
C GLN A 107 5.08 -8.63 -11.85
N GLY A 108 4.35 -9.61 -12.37
CA GLY A 108 3.84 -9.55 -13.74
C GLY A 108 2.72 -8.51 -13.87
N TYR A 109 2.65 -7.89 -15.04
CA TYR A 109 1.56 -7.02 -15.44
C TYR A 109 0.67 -7.69 -16.46
N ARG A 110 -0.62 -7.44 -16.35
CA ARG A 110 -1.59 -7.78 -17.39
C ARG A 110 -2.60 -6.65 -17.52
N PRO A 111 -3.22 -6.50 -18.69
CA PRO A 111 -4.38 -5.64 -18.82
C PRO A 111 -5.47 -6.01 -17.80
N LEU A 112 -6.07 -5.00 -17.20
CA LEU A 112 -7.25 -5.16 -16.37
C LEU A 112 -8.46 -5.39 -17.28
N SER A 113 -9.33 -6.33 -16.91
CA SER A 113 -10.65 -6.43 -17.53
C SER A 113 -11.51 -5.21 -17.17
N GLY A 114 -12.61 -4.99 -17.89
CA GLY A 114 -13.52 -3.87 -17.63
C GLY A 114 -14.06 -3.85 -16.20
N GLY A 115 -14.40 -5.01 -15.64
CA GLY A 115 -14.84 -5.15 -14.25
C GLY A 115 -13.75 -4.78 -13.25
N GLU A 116 -12.52 -5.23 -13.47
CA GLU A 116 -11.38 -4.90 -12.60
C GLU A 116 -11.02 -3.42 -12.65
N LEU A 117 -11.09 -2.81 -13.84
CA LEU A 117 -10.89 -1.38 -14.00
C LEU A 117 -11.97 -0.57 -13.25
N ALA A 118 -13.22 -1.03 -13.26
CA ALA A 118 -14.29 -0.41 -12.49
C ALA A 118 -13.99 -0.45 -10.98
N ILE A 119 -13.47 -1.57 -10.46
CA ILE A 119 -13.04 -1.69 -9.06
C ILE A 119 -11.88 -0.76 -8.74
N VAL A 120 -10.87 -0.64 -9.61
CA VAL A 120 -9.74 0.26 -9.37
C VAL A 120 -10.20 1.72 -9.29
N LYS A 121 -11.19 2.12 -10.09
CA LYS A 121 -11.78 3.46 -10.06
C LYS A 121 -12.51 3.79 -8.76
N THR A 122 -12.99 2.79 -8.00
CA THR A 122 -13.59 3.02 -6.67
C THR A 122 -12.55 3.11 -5.56
N GLY A 123 -11.27 2.98 -5.88
CA GLY A 123 -10.20 2.86 -4.88
C GLY A 123 -10.14 4.00 -3.87
N ASP A 124 -10.33 5.26 -4.29
CA ASP A 124 -10.27 6.37 -3.34
C ASP A 124 -11.47 6.39 -2.38
N ALA A 125 -12.65 5.93 -2.83
CA ALA A 125 -13.80 5.75 -1.95
C ALA A 125 -13.55 4.61 -0.95
N ALA A 126 -13.03 3.48 -1.41
CA ALA A 126 -12.68 2.35 -0.56
C ALA A 126 -11.60 2.70 0.50
N LYS A 127 -10.55 3.45 0.12
CA LYS A 127 -9.51 3.92 1.04
C LYS A 127 -10.09 4.84 2.12
N ARG A 128 -10.89 5.83 1.74
CA ARG A 128 -11.56 6.74 2.70
C ARG A 128 -12.54 5.99 3.60
N GLY A 129 -13.25 5.00 3.07
CA GLY A 129 -14.13 4.13 3.84
C GLY A 129 -13.36 3.36 4.92
N LEU A 130 -12.21 2.78 4.56
CA LEU A 130 -11.33 2.09 5.51
C LEU A 130 -10.79 3.04 6.59
N GLU A 131 -10.32 4.23 6.20
CA GLU A 131 -9.84 5.25 7.15
C GLU A 131 -10.95 5.67 8.13
N ALA A 132 -12.17 5.90 7.65
CA ALA A 132 -13.31 6.21 8.50
C ALA A 132 -13.64 5.07 9.48
N TRP A 133 -13.54 3.81 9.02
CA TRP A 133 -13.74 2.64 9.87
C TRP A 133 -12.72 2.56 11.00
N VAL A 134 -11.44 2.71 10.64
CA VAL A 134 -10.31 2.66 11.56
C VAL A 134 -10.40 3.79 12.59
N ALA A 135 -10.86 4.97 12.17
CA ALA A 135 -11.11 6.11 13.05
C ALA A 135 -12.30 5.91 14.00
N GLY A 136 -13.07 4.83 13.88
CA GLY A 136 -14.24 4.56 14.71
C GLY A 136 -15.43 5.47 14.41
N ARG A 137 -15.47 6.09 13.21
CA ARG A 137 -16.56 6.98 12.83
C ARG A 137 -17.83 6.17 12.56
N PRO A 138 -19.00 6.59 13.08
CA PRO A 138 -20.26 5.91 12.79
C PRO A 138 -20.61 6.05 11.30
N GLY A 139 -21.34 5.07 10.74
CA GLY A 139 -21.98 5.23 9.44
C GLY A 139 -21.32 4.52 8.25
N LEU A 140 -20.50 3.49 8.45
CA LEU A 140 -20.20 2.60 7.33
C LEU A 140 -21.39 1.71 7.04
N SER A 141 -22.04 1.97 5.91
CA SER A 141 -23.08 1.10 5.40
C SER A 141 -22.48 -0.28 5.08
N PRO A 142 -23.28 -1.36 5.09
CA PRO A 142 -22.84 -2.66 4.60
C PRO A 142 -22.27 -2.59 3.17
N GLY A 143 -22.81 -1.71 2.32
CA GLY A 143 -22.29 -1.45 0.98
C GLY A 143 -20.84 -0.92 0.99
N SER A 144 -20.53 0.01 1.90
CA SER A 144 -19.17 0.55 2.05
C SER A 144 -18.16 -0.52 2.49
N LEU A 145 -18.58 -1.46 3.34
CA LEU A 145 -17.72 -2.60 3.73
C LEU A 145 -17.46 -3.55 2.56
N ALA A 146 -18.49 -3.83 1.73
CA ALA A 146 -18.33 -4.65 0.54
C ALA A 146 -17.40 -3.99 -0.49
N GLU A 147 -17.50 -2.67 -0.68
CA GLU A 147 -16.59 -1.90 -1.55
C GLU A 147 -15.14 -1.96 -1.07
N ILE A 148 -14.90 -1.79 0.24
CA ILE A 148 -13.57 -1.95 0.84
C ILE A 148 -13.03 -3.34 0.51
N LYS A 149 -13.77 -4.40 0.83
CA LYS A 149 -13.32 -5.78 0.57
C LYS A 149 -12.99 -6.00 -0.91
N THR A 150 -13.89 -5.57 -1.80
CA THR A 150 -13.73 -5.73 -3.25
C THR A 150 -12.45 -5.03 -3.76
N TYR A 151 -12.23 -3.78 -3.35
CA TYR A 151 -11.03 -3.03 -3.74
C TYR A 151 -9.75 -3.67 -3.22
N TYR A 152 -9.68 -4.01 -1.93
CA TYR A 152 -8.45 -4.56 -1.33
C TYR A 152 -8.15 -5.97 -1.85
N CYS A 153 -9.17 -6.79 -2.16
CA CYS A 153 -8.96 -8.06 -2.83
C CYS A 153 -8.40 -7.88 -4.26
N GLN A 154 -8.93 -6.92 -5.03
CA GLN A 154 -8.37 -6.60 -6.34
C GLN A 154 -6.92 -6.10 -6.23
N TRP A 155 -6.64 -5.24 -5.25
CA TRP A 155 -5.28 -4.76 -5.00
C TRP A 155 -4.34 -5.93 -4.69
N LYS A 156 -4.73 -6.83 -3.77
CA LYS A 156 -3.96 -8.03 -3.42
C LYS A 156 -3.66 -8.89 -4.65
N ARG A 157 -4.68 -9.14 -5.48
CA ARG A 157 -4.55 -9.92 -6.73
C ARG A 157 -3.57 -9.28 -7.71
N ASN A 158 -3.60 -7.96 -7.85
CA ASN A 158 -2.73 -7.23 -8.78
C ASN A 158 -1.30 -7.02 -8.25
N ASN A 159 -1.10 -7.16 -6.93
CA ASN A 159 0.14 -6.85 -6.23
C ASN A 159 0.61 -8.05 -5.38
N GLY A 160 0.50 -9.27 -5.93
CA GLY A 160 0.74 -10.51 -5.22
C GLY A 160 2.11 -10.59 -4.53
N VAL A 161 3.18 -10.06 -5.14
CA VAL A 161 4.53 -10.11 -4.56
C VAL A 161 4.61 -9.29 -3.26
N ILE A 162 4.20 -8.02 -3.30
CA ILE A 162 4.23 -7.18 -2.10
C ILE A 162 3.15 -7.60 -1.10
N ALA A 163 1.98 -8.03 -1.55
CA ALA A 163 0.93 -8.51 -0.66
C ALA A 163 1.35 -9.78 0.10
N ALA A 164 2.07 -10.70 -0.54
CA ALA A 164 2.63 -11.87 0.14
C ALA A 164 3.64 -11.47 1.22
N ALA A 165 4.50 -10.48 0.95
CA ALA A 165 5.46 -9.98 1.93
C ALA A 165 4.79 -9.27 3.13
N LEU A 166 3.62 -8.66 2.93
CA LEU A 166 2.85 -8.03 4.01
C LEU A 166 1.99 -9.02 4.80
N ALA A 167 1.73 -10.22 4.27
CA ALA A 167 0.82 -11.19 4.85
C ALA A 167 1.14 -11.54 6.33
N PRO A 168 2.42 -11.70 6.76
CA PRO A 168 2.71 -11.98 8.17
C PRO A 168 2.28 -10.87 9.12
N GLN A 169 2.32 -9.61 8.69
CA GLN A 169 1.93 -8.46 9.52
C GLN A 169 0.45 -8.09 9.36
N GLN A 170 -0.19 -8.55 8.29
CA GLN A 170 -1.55 -8.19 7.89
C GLN A 170 -2.48 -9.41 7.83
N ALA A 171 -2.10 -10.52 8.48
CA ALA A 171 -2.78 -11.80 8.37
C ALA A 171 -4.27 -11.69 8.72
N GLU A 172 -4.60 -11.03 9.83
CA GLU A 172 -5.99 -10.90 10.29
C GLU A 172 -6.83 -10.00 9.39
N PHE A 173 -6.26 -8.90 8.89
CA PHE A 173 -6.94 -8.04 7.92
C PHE A 173 -7.18 -8.80 6.61
N PHE A 174 -6.18 -9.51 6.10
CA PHE A 174 -6.30 -10.29 4.87
C PHE A 174 -7.26 -11.47 5.00
N ALA A 175 -7.33 -12.10 6.19
CA ALA A 175 -8.35 -13.09 6.50
C ALA A 175 -9.75 -12.47 6.50
N TRP A 176 -9.92 -11.29 7.11
CA TRP A 176 -11.20 -10.57 7.13
C TRP A 176 -11.69 -10.14 5.75
N LEU A 177 -10.77 -9.78 4.84
CA LEU A 177 -11.12 -9.49 3.45
C LEU A 177 -11.85 -10.67 2.80
N ALA A 178 -11.50 -11.91 3.19
CA ALA A 178 -12.09 -13.16 2.68
C ALA A 178 -12.16 -13.18 1.15
N CYS A 179 -11.05 -12.80 0.50
CA CYS A 179 -10.94 -12.83 -0.95
C CYS A 179 -11.15 -14.28 -1.41
N GLY A 180 -12.13 -14.51 -2.30
CA GLY A 180 -12.25 -15.80 -2.97
C GLY A 180 -10.99 -16.06 -3.80
N ASP A 181 -10.42 -17.25 -3.63
CA ASP A 181 -9.31 -17.75 -4.44
C ASP A 181 -9.78 -18.11 -5.85
#